data_AF-A0A3S4I3H2-F1
#
_entry.id   AF-A0A3S4I3H2-F1
#
_cell.length_a   1.000
_cell.length_b   1.000
_cell.length_c   1.000
_cell.angle_alpha   90.00
_cell.angle_beta   90.00
_cell.angle_gamma   90.00
#
_symmetry.space_group_name_H-M   'P 1'
#
loop_
_entity.id
_entity.type
_entity.pdbx_description
1 polymer ?
#
loop_
_entity_poly.entity_id
_entity_poly.type
_entity_poly.pdbx_seq_one_letter_code
_entity_poly.pdbx_strand_id
1 'polypeptide(L)'
;MRRKTSARLRATLPAGPTVFEILIVAIADVTAFGIYMGVWFPAVPHWIWVLSVVLIICAINLMSVKVFGELEFWFSFFKVATIIIMIVAGIGIIVWGIGNGGQPTGIHNLWSNGGFFSNGWLGMIMSLQMVNVRLRRD
;
A
#
# COMPACT_ATOMS: atom_id res chain seq x y z
N MET A 1 -25.52 24.25 32.80
CA MET A 1 -24.96 22.89 32.62
C MET A 1 -25.34 22.20 31.28
N ARG A 2 -25.67 22.93 30.20
CA ARG A 2 -26.21 22.38 28.92
C ARG A 2 -25.36 22.65 27.66
N ARG A 3 -24.07 22.95 27.79
CA ARG A 3 -23.22 23.35 26.63
C ARG A 3 -22.14 22.34 26.21
N LYS A 4 -21.87 21.29 27.00
CA LYS A 4 -20.79 20.34 26.68
C LYS A 4 -21.20 19.18 25.76
N THR A 5 -22.49 18.96 25.53
CA THR A 5 -22.99 17.83 24.72
C THR A 5 -22.95 18.11 23.22
N SER A 6 -23.03 19.37 22.78
CA SER A 6 -23.10 19.76 21.36
C SER A 6 -21.74 19.87 20.66
N ALA A 7 -20.62 19.83 21.40
CA ALA A 7 -19.27 19.80 20.82
C ALA A 7 -18.85 18.39 20.38
N ARG A 8 -19.38 17.33 21.00
CA ARG A 8 -19.10 15.93 20.62
C ARG A 8 -19.78 15.47 19.33
N LEU A 9 -20.81 16.18 18.85
CA LEU A 9 -21.50 15.83 17.60
C LEU A 9 -20.80 16.38 16.34
N ARG A 10 -19.94 17.39 16.46
CA ARG A 10 -19.25 18.02 15.32
C ARG A 10 -17.93 17.36 14.93
N ALA A 11 -17.42 16.45 15.75
CA ALA A 11 -16.24 15.64 15.42
C ALA A 11 -16.58 14.44 14.52
N THR A 12 -17.85 14.24 14.16
CA THR A 12 -18.31 12.99 13.56
C THR A 12 -18.43 13.01 12.03
N LEU A 13 -18.51 14.16 11.32
CA LEU A 13 -18.72 14.13 9.87
C LEU A 13 -18.07 15.34 9.16
N PRO A 14 -17.15 15.08 8.22
CA PRO A 14 -17.58 15.06 6.83
C PRO A 14 -17.38 13.68 6.21
N ALA A 15 -18.39 12.81 6.32
CA ALA A 15 -18.41 11.51 5.65
C ALA A 15 -18.43 11.60 4.12
N GLY A 16 -18.64 12.77 3.52
CA GLY A 16 -18.73 12.93 2.07
C GLY A 16 -17.48 12.45 1.33
N PRO A 17 -16.33 13.13 1.47
CA PRO A 17 -15.14 12.82 0.69
C PRO A 17 -14.41 11.54 1.15
N THR A 18 -14.37 11.23 2.45
CA THR A 18 -13.63 10.07 2.96
C THR A 18 -14.29 8.75 2.60
N VAL A 19 -15.62 8.67 2.66
CA VAL A 19 -16.36 7.45 2.26
C VAL A 19 -16.23 7.24 0.76
N PHE A 20 -16.26 8.31 -0.03
CA PHE A 20 -16.02 8.24 -1.47
C PHE A 20 -14.63 7.71 -1.82
N GLU A 21 -13.59 8.18 -1.11
CA GLU A 21 -12.23 7.67 -1.30
C GLU A 21 -12.09 6.20 -0.91
N ILE A 22 -12.63 5.79 0.24
CA ILE A 22 -12.59 4.38 0.68
C ILE A 22 -13.33 3.50 -0.33
N LEU A 23 -14.44 3.97 -0.90
CA LEU A 23 -15.18 3.25 -1.94
C LEU A 23 -14.34 3.09 -3.22
N ILE A 24 -13.70 4.15 -3.70
CA ILE A 24 -12.86 4.09 -4.90
C ILE A 24 -11.69 3.13 -4.69
N VAL A 25 -11.00 3.23 -3.55
CA VAL A 25 -9.86 2.35 -3.25
C VAL A 25 -10.31 0.89 -3.18
N ALA A 26 -11.44 0.60 -2.52
CA ALA A 26 -11.96 -0.76 -2.45
C ALA A 26 -12.28 -1.36 -3.82
N ILE A 27 -12.90 -0.59 -4.72
CA ILE A 27 -13.20 -1.04 -6.10
C ILE A 27 -11.89 -1.23 -6.89
N ALA A 28 -10.92 -0.33 -6.72
CA ALA A 28 -9.62 -0.42 -7.37
C ALA A 28 -8.86 -1.68 -6.95
N ASP A 29 -8.84 -2.03 -5.67
CA ASP A 29 -8.14 -3.21 -5.15
C ASP A 29 -8.76 -4.52 -5.67
N VAL A 30 -10.09 -4.62 -5.68
CA VAL A 30 -10.80 -5.81 -6.23
C VAL A 30 -10.53 -5.95 -7.74
N THR A 31 -10.52 -4.84 -8.46
CA THR A 31 -10.23 -4.83 -9.91
C THR A 31 -8.78 -5.23 -10.18
N ALA A 32 -7.83 -4.66 -9.44
CA ALA A 32 -6.41 -4.98 -9.55
C ALA A 32 -6.16 -6.47 -9.28
N PHE A 33 -6.78 -7.03 -8.23
CA PHE A 33 -6.71 -8.46 -7.95
C PHE A 33 -7.21 -9.30 -9.13
N GLY A 34 -8.39 -8.97 -9.68
CA GLY A 34 -8.95 -9.71 -10.81
C GLY A 34 -8.10 -9.62 -12.10
N ILE A 35 -7.39 -8.51 -12.31
CA ILE A 35 -6.44 -8.37 -13.42
C ILE A 35 -5.20 -9.22 -13.17
N TYR A 36 -4.61 -9.15 -11.98
CA TYR A 36 -3.42 -9.93 -11.63
C TYR A 36 -3.68 -11.43 -11.73
N MET A 37 -4.80 -11.91 -11.20
CA MET A 37 -5.15 -13.32 -11.33
C MET A 37 -5.44 -13.73 -12.78
N GLY A 38 -5.94 -12.82 -13.62
CA GLY A 38 -6.06 -13.05 -15.07
C GLY A 38 -4.73 -13.17 -15.79
N VAL A 39 -3.67 -12.48 -15.33
CA VAL A 39 -2.32 -12.62 -15.89
C VAL A 39 -1.73 -14.00 -15.55
N TRP A 40 -1.96 -14.51 -14.34
CA TRP A 40 -1.43 -15.79 -13.88
C TRP A 40 -2.27 -16.98 -14.36
N PHE A 41 -3.59 -16.82 -14.39
CA PHE A 41 -4.57 -17.85 -14.79
C PHE A 41 -5.45 -17.33 -15.92
N PRO A 42 -4.91 -17.22 -17.15
CA PRO A 42 -5.62 -16.63 -18.29
C PRO A 42 -6.83 -17.44 -18.76
N ALA A 43 -6.91 -18.72 -18.39
CA ALA A 43 -8.04 -19.59 -18.70
C ALA A 43 -9.29 -19.31 -17.85
N VAL A 44 -9.14 -18.60 -16.72
CA VAL A 44 -10.24 -18.34 -15.77
C VAL A 44 -10.86 -16.97 -16.06
N PRO A 45 -12.16 -16.89 -16.35
CA PRO A 45 -12.85 -15.62 -16.56
C PRO A 45 -12.72 -14.65 -15.38
N HIS A 46 -12.57 -13.36 -15.68
CA HIS A 46 -12.38 -12.30 -14.68
C HIS A 46 -13.49 -12.25 -13.61
N TRP A 47 -14.75 -12.50 -13.98
CA TRP A 47 -15.89 -12.45 -13.04
C TRP A 47 -15.79 -13.48 -11.91
N ILE A 48 -15.09 -14.61 -12.13
CA ILE A 48 -14.89 -15.65 -11.11
C ILE A 48 -13.96 -15.12 -10.01
N TRP A 49 -12.91 -14.39 -10.38
CA TRP A 49 -11.98 -13.77 -9.42
C TRP A 49 -12.64 -12.65 -8.61
N VAL A 50 -13.54 -11.89 -9.22
CA VAL A 50 -14.31 -10.86 -8.51
C VAL A 50 -15.26 -11.52 -7.49
N LEU A 51 -15.99 -12.57 -7.88
CA LEU A 51 -16.87 -13.30 -6.95
C LEU A 51 -16.11 -13.96 -5.81
N SER A 52 -14.93 -14.54 -6.08
CA SER A 52 -14.16 -15.23 -5.04
C SER A 52 -13.67 -14.27 -3.96
N VAL A 53 -13.19 -13.07 -4.32
CA VAL A 53 -12.79 -12.04 -3.36
C VAL A 53 -13.97 -11.59 -2.49
N VAL A 54 -15.14 -11.36 -3.11
CA VAL A 54 -16.35 -10.97 -2.37
C VAL A 54 -16.75 -12.04 -1.35
N LEU A 55 -16.70 -13.32 -1.73
CA LEU A 55 -16.99 -14.44 -0.84
C LEU A 55 -15.98 -14.55 0.30
N ILE A 56 -14.69 -14.35 0.04
CA ILE A 56 -13.63 -14.38 1.06
C ILE A 56 -13.84 -13.25 2.07
N ILE A 57 -14.10 -12.02 1.61
CA ILE A 57 -14.37 -10.88 2.49
C ILE A 57 -15.62 -11.15 3.33
N CYS A 58 -16.68 -11.68 2.72
CA CYS A 58 -17.90 -12.07 3.44
C CYS A 58 -17.60 -13.13 4.52
N ALA A 59 -16.80 -14.15 4.21
CA ALA A 59 -16.41 -15.19 5.17
C ALA A 59 -15.58 -14.63 6.33
N ILE A 60 -14.65 -13.71 6.06
CA ILE A 60 -13.87 -13.02 7.09
C ILE A 60 -14.77 -12.15 7.96
N ASN A 61 -15.74 -11.44 7.36
CA ASN A 61 -16.71 -10.63 8.11
C ASN A 61 -17.61 -11.47 9.04
N LEU A 62 -17.81 -12.75 8.75
CA LEU A 62 -18.53 -13.70 9.61
C LEU A 62 -17.63 -14.37 10.66
N MET A 63 -16.31 -14.23 10.53
CA MET A 63 -15.34 -14.85 11.43
C MET A 63 -15.28 -14.10 12.77
N SER A 64 -15.17 -14.83 13.87
CA SER A 64 -15.15 -14.25 15.22
C SER A 64 -13.99 -13.27 15.42
N VAL A 65 -14.23 -12.20 16.18
CA VAL A 65 -13.31 -11.09 16.49
C VAL A 65 -11.92 -11.55 16.97
N LYS A 66 -11.82 -12.77 17.52
CA LYS A 66 -10.53 -13.36 17.92
C LYS A 66 -9.59 -13.64 16.75
N VAL A 67 -10.11 -14.15 15.62
CA VAL A 67 -9.27 -14.45 14.45
C VAL A 67 -8.84 -13.16 13.74
N PHE A 68 -9.66 -12.10 13.81
CA PHE A 68 -9.28 -10.80 13.29
C PHE A 68 -8.00 -10.26 13.96
N GLY A 69 -7.90 -10.40 15.30
CA GLY A 69 -6.70 -10.00 16.04
C GLY A 69 -5.45 -10.81 15.69
N GLU A 70 -5.58 -12.12 15.46
CA GLU A 70 -4.47 -12.96 14.99
C GLU A 70 -4.05 -12.59 13.56
N LEU A 71 -5.00 -12.40 12.64
CA LEU A 71 -4.70 -11.99 11.26
C LEU A 71 -3.99 -10.64 11.18
N GLU A 72 -4.38 -9.68 12.02
CA GLU A 72 -3.71 -8.38 12.09
C GLU A 72 -2.23 -8.52 12.50
N PHE A 73 -1.94 -9.40 13.45
CA PHE A 73 -0.56 -9.73 13.82
C PHE A 73 0.22 -10.34 12.65
N TRP A 74 -0.36 -11.33 11.96
CA TRP A 74 0.26 -11.94 10.79
C TRP A 74 0.49 -10.95 9.65
N PHE A 75 -0.47 -10.07 9.34
CA PHE A 75 -0.33 -9.04 8.32
C PHE A 75 0.72 -7.99 8.71
N SER A 76 0.85 -7.64 9.99
CA SER A 76 1.92 -6.76 10.47
C SER A 76 3.30 -7.40 10.29
N PHE A 77 3.43 -8.70 10.57
CA PHE A 77 4.65 -9.45 10.34
C PHE A 77 5.09 -9.40 8.87
N PHE A 78 4.18 -9.63 7.92
CA PHE A 78 4.48 -9.55 6.49
C PHE A 78 4.95 -8.16 6.05
N LYS A 79 4.39 -7.09 6.61
CA LYS A 79 4.85 -5.72 6.32
C LYS A 79 6.31 -5.53 6.72
N VAL A 80 6.67 -5.95 7.93
CA VAL A 80 8.05 -5.82 8.43
C VAL A 80 9.00 -6.73 7.65
N ALA A 81 8.62 -7.97 7.40
CA ALA A 81 9.41 -8.92 6.63
C ALA A 81 9.71 -8.40 5.21
N THR A 82 8.72 -7.81 4.53
CA THR A 82 8.89 -7.24 3.19
C THR A 82 9.88 -6.07 3.19
N ILE A 83 9.85 -5.20 4.21
CA ILE A 83 10.82 -4.09 4.36
C ILE A 83 12.24 -4.66 4.50
N ILE A 84 12.42 -5.67 5.36
CA ILE A 84 13.73 -6.31 5.57
C ILE A 84 14.24 -6.91 4.26
N ILE A 85 13.39 -7.66 3.53
CA ILE A 85 13.75 -8.27 2.25
C ILE A 85 14.15 -7.19 1.23
N MET A 86 13.40 -6.10 1.12
CA MET A 86 13.72 -4.99 0.22
C MET A 86 15.06 -4.32 0.56
N ILE A 87 15.37 -4.13 1.85
CA ILE A 87 16.66 -3.57 2.28
C ILE A 87 17.81 -4.51 1.91
N VAL A 88 17.67 -5.80 2.22
CA VAL A 88 18.70 -6.81 1.91
C VAL A 88 18.90 -6.94 0.40
N ALA A 89 17.81 -6.96 -0.38
CA ALA A 89 17.87 -6.99 -1.84
C ALA A 89 18.58 -5.74 -2.39
N GLY A 90 18.27 -4.54 -1.89
CA GLY A 90 18.94 -3.30 -2.27
C GLY A 90 20.44 -3.34 -1.97
N ILE A 91 20.83 -3.80 -0.78
CA ILE A 91 22.25 -3.99 -0.42
C ILE A 91 22.90 -5.04 -1.33
N GLY A 92 22.21 -6.14 -1.62
CA GLY A 92 22.69 -7.19 -2.52
C GLY A 92 22.94 -6.69 -3.95
N ILE A 93 22.09 -5.79 -4.46
CA ILE A 93 22.31 -5.13 -5.75
C ILE A 93 23.57 -4.24 -5.69
N ILE A 94 23.78 -3.49 -4.62
CA ILE A 94 24.94 -2.57 -4.49
C ILE A 94 26.26 -3.35 -4.34
N VAL A 95 26.28 -4.40 -3.52
CA VAL A 95 27.48 -5.16 -3.15
C VAL A 95 27.82 -6.24 -4.16
N TRP A 96 26.83 -7.00 -4.63
CA TRP A 96 27.03 -8.13 -5.55
C TRP A 96 26.63 -7.84 -6.98
N GLY A 97 25.99 -6.71 -7.29
CA GLY A 97 25.54 -6.42 -8.65
C GLY A 97 24.47 -7.40 -9.14
N ILE A 98 23.65 -7.95 -8.23
CA ILE A 98 22.57 -8.88 -8.57
C ILE A 98 21.60 -8.17 -9.53
N GLY A 99 21.50 -8.65 -10.77
CA GLY A 99 20.72 -8.00 -11.84
C GLY A 99 21.51 -7.06 -12.77
N ASN A 100 22.80 -6.83 -12.54
CA ASN A 100 23.69 -6.02 -13.38
C ASN A 100 24.89 -6.84 -13.91
N GLY A 101 24.63 -8.08 -14.35
CA GLY A 101 25.65 -8.96 -14.94
C GLY A 101 26.84 -9.31 -14.03
N GLY A 102 26.71 -9.16 -12.71
CA GLY A 102 27.80 -9.40 -11.76
C GLY A 102 28.81 -8.25 -11.63
N GLN A 103 28.53 -7.09 -12.24
CA GLN A 103 29.31 -5.86 -12.01
C GLN A 103 28.72 -5.12 -10.80
N PRO A 104 29.48 -4.97 -9.70
CA PRO A 104 29.01 -4.24 -8.53
C PRO A 104 28.74 -2.79 -8.94
N THR A 105 27.49 -2.36 -8.78
CA THR A 105 27.09 -0.99 -9.15
C THR A 105 27.80 0.05 -8.29
N GLY A 106 28.27 -0.35 -7.10
CA GLY A 106 29.08 0.46 -6.20
C GLY A 106 28.34 1.68 -5.64
N ILE A 107 28.90 2.28 -4.59
CA ILE A 107 28.37 3.52 -3.99
C ILE A 107 28.43 4.69 -4.99
N HIS A 108 29.32 4.58 -6.00
CA HIS A 108 29.47 5.55 -7.07
C HIS A 108 28.19 5.72 -7.91
N ASN A 109 27.37 4.67 -8.06
CA ASN A 109 26.09 4.77 -8.79
C ASN A 109 25.05 5.63 -8.07
N LEU A 110 25.12 5.75 -6.75
CA LEU A 110 24.21 6.61 -5.97
C LEU A 110 24.36 8.09 -6.31
N TRP A 111 25.53 8.50 -6.80
CA TRP A 111 25.84 9.91 -7.11
C TRP A 111 26.10 10.19 -8.60
N SER A 112 26.47 9.18 -9.39
CA SER A 112 26.92 9.40 -10.79
C SER A 112 25.83 9.31 -11.85
N ASN A 113 24.71 8.64 -11.57
CA ASN A 113 23.59 8.51 -12.51
C ASN A 113 22.42 9.41 -12.07
N GLY A 114 22.70 10.69 -11.83
CA GLY A 114 21.69 11.71 -11.48
C GLY A 114 21.70 12.21 -10.03
N GLY A 115 22.71 11.88 -9.22
CA GLY A 115 22.83 12.34 -7.82
C GLY A 115 21.86 11.65 -6.84
N PHE A 116 21.92 12.03 -5.56
CA PHE A 116 20.98 11.54 -4.51
C PHE A 116 19.50 11.85 -4.84
N PHE A 117 19.27 12.81 -5.74
CA PHE A 117 17.96 13.14 -6.30
C PHE A 117 17.90 12.75 -7.78
N SER A 118 17.58 11.48 -8.06
CA SER A 118 17.48 10.91 -9.41
C SER A 118 16.59 11.71 -10.38
N ASN A 119 15.68 12.55 -9.89
CA ASN A 119 14.80 13.43 -10.67
C ASN A 119 14.98 14.94 -10.33
N GLY A 120 16.08 15.30 -9.70
CA GLY A 120 16.37 16.64 -9.21
C GLY A 120 15.40 17.16 -8.14
N TRP A 121 15.46 18.46 -7.87
CA TRP A 121 14.60 19.16 -6.90
C TRP A 121 13.10 19.07 -7.25
N LEU A 122 12.77 19.02 -8.54
CA LEU A 122 11.38 18.87 -9.00
C LEU A 122 10.80 17.50 -8.62
N GLY A 123 11.57 16.41 -8.76
CA GLY A 123 11.14 15.08 -8.31
C GLY A 123 10.90 15.02 -6.80
N MET A 124 11.75 15.70 -6.02
CA MET A 124 11.55 15.84 -4.57
C MET A 124 10.23 16.58 -4.26
N ILE A 125 9.97 17.73 -4.89
CA ILE A 125 8.74 18.50 -4.67
C ILE A 125 7.49 17.71 -5.09
N MET A 126 7.55 16.98 -6.21
CA MET A 126 6.46 16.12 -6.67
C MET A 126 6.16 14.99 -5.67
N SER A 127 7.19 14.39 -5.07
CA SER A 127 7.00 13.39 -4.01
C SER A 127 6.39 13.98 -2.73
N LEU A 128 6.75 15.23 -2.40
CA LEU A 128 6.21 15.94 -1.23
C LEU A 128 4.73 16.27 -1.37
N GLN A 129 4.23 16.51 -2.58
CA GLN A 129 2.79 16.72 -2.80
C GLN A 129 1.97 15.49 -2.39
N MET A 130 2.45 14.28 -2.68
CA MET A 130 1.80 13.02 -2.27
C MET A 130 1.71 12.91 -0.73
N VAL A 131 2.76 13.33 -0.02
CA VAL A 131 2.81 13.31 1.46
C VAL A 131 1.96 14.43 2.07
N ASN A 132 1.98 15.63 1.50
CA ASN A 132 1.25 16.77 2.04
C ASN A 132 -0.27 16.64 1.84
N VAL A 133 -0.70 15.89 0.81
CA VAL A 133 -2.10 15.45 0.67
C VAL A 133 -2.56 14.61 1.87
N ARG A 134 -1.65 13.90 2.55
CA ARG A 134 -1.95 13.15 3.77
C ARG A 134 -1.97 14.01 5.04
N LEU A 135 -1.24 15.13 5.09
CA LEU A 135 -1.03 15.96 6.29
C LEU A 135 -2.14 16.98 6.59
N ARG A 136 -3.16 17.11 5.73
CA ARG A 136 -4.33 17.98 6.02
C ARG A 136 -5.49 17.23 6.70
N ARG A 137 -5.25 16.00 7.16
CA ARG A 137 -6.25 15.10 7.74
C ARG A 137 -5.92 14.64 9.16
N ASP A 138 -5.06 15.37 9.85
CA ASP A 138 -4.79 15.21 11.28
C ASP A 138 -5.45 16.35 12.06
#